data_AF-A0A1G8PBL4-F1
#
_entry.id   AF-A0A1G8PBL4-F1
#
_cell.length_a   1.000
_cell.length_b   1.000
_cell.length_c   1.000
_cell.angle_alpha   90.00
_cell.angle_beta   90.00
_cell.angle_gamma   90.00
#
_symmetry.space_group_name_H-M   'P 1'
#
loop_
_entity.id
_entity.type
_entity.pdbx_description
1 polymer ?
#
loop_
_entity_poly.entity_id
_entity_poly.type
_entity_poly.pdbx_seq_one_letter_code
_entity_poly.pdbx_strand_id
1 'polypeptide(L)'
;MNASMPSDQFTDSAEPTPHDSAAQGAAKAGRLRAEADKLEAFCVVVRAASAAADHAAFVEVSRAASQALHAKFGGGSITSVFTWLTGPAGSAALESVLAGEVKLAGPLSIQQVVEAVELAKKSELLRQKR
;
A
#
# COMPACT_ATOMS: atom_id res chain seq x y z
N MET A 1 -24.14 30.33 60.61
CA MET A 1 -23.43 29.07 60.87
C MET A 1 -24.37 27.89 60.58
N ASN A 2 -23.80 26.79 60.05
CA ASN A 2 -24.37 25.51 59.57
C ASN A 2 -25.07 25.58 58.19
N ALA A 3 -24.56 25.05 57.06
CA ALA A 3 -23.83 23.82 56.64
C ALA A 3 -24.77 22.76 56.02
N SER A 4 -24.59 22.50 54.71
CA SER A 4 -24.48 21.17 54.05
C SER A 4 -24.93 21.19 52.57
N MET A 5 -24.20 20.40 51.77
CA MET A 5 -24.20 20.33 50.30
C MET A 5 -25.44 19.66 49.68
N PRO A 6 -25.55 19.65 48.34
CA PRO A 6 -25.22 18.44 47.56
C PRO A 6 -24.29 18.75 46.37
N SER A 7 -23.20 18.00 46.14
CA SER A 7 -23.12 16.70 45.43
C SER A 7 -23.62 16.76 43.99
N ASP A 8 -22.69 16.71 43.03
CA ASP A 8 -22.75 16.12 41.67
C ASP A 8 -21.44 16.55 40.94
N GLN A 9 -20.30 15.89 41.10
CA GLN A 9 -19.94 14.58 40.53
C GLN A 9 -20.44 14.37 39.09
N PHE A 10 -19.78 15.03 38.12
CA PHE A 10 -19.64 14.48 36.78
C PHE A 10 -18.21 13.99 36.58
N THR A 11 -17.96 12.81 37.15
CA THR A 11 -16.93 11.92 36.65
C THR A 11 -17.47 11.28 35.38
N ASP A 12 -17.34 11.96 34.24
CA ASP A 12 -17.33 11.26 32.95
C ASP A 12 -15.89 10.81 32.71
N SER A 13 -15.49 9.79 33.47
CA SER A 13 -14.45 8.89 33.00
C SER A 13 -15.05 8.19 31.79
N ALA A 14 -14.87 8.81 30.61
CA ALA A 14 -14.95 8.12 29.34
C ALA A 14 -13.86 7.03 29.36
N GLU A 15 -14.18 5.91 29.99
CA GLU A 15 -13.44 4.68 29.90
C GLU A 15 -13.57 4.26 28.42
N PRO A 16 -12.48 4.28 27.64
CA PRO A 16 -12.56 3.79 26.27
C PRO A 16 -12.82 2.30 26.38
N THR A 17 -14.04 1.89 26.04
CA THR A 17 -14.44 0.50 25.98
C THR A 17 -13.39 -0.29 25.17
N PRO A 18 -12.79 -1.35 25.73
CA PRO A 18 -11.67 -2.09 25.12
C PRO A 18 -12.04 -2.86 23.83
N HIS A 19 -13.30 -2.80 23.40
CA HIS A 19 -13.79 -3.40 22.16
C HIS A 19 -13.43 -2.59 20.91
N ASP A 20 -13.25 -1.27 21.02
CA ASP A 20 -13.01 -0.40 19.87
C ASP A 20 -11.57 -0.54 19.34
N SER A 21 -10.59 -0.66 20.25
CA SER A 21 -9.18 -0.79 19.88
C SER A 21 -8.87 -2.10 19.15
N ALA A 22 -9.56 -3.19 19.48
CA ALA A 22 -9.39 -4.48 18.80
C ALA A 22 -9.96 -4.44 17.37
N ALA A 23 -11.13 -3.83 17.18
CA ALA A 23 -11.74 -3.63 15.86
C ALA A 23 -10.92 -2.68 14.98
N GLN A 24 -10.41 -1.59 15.55
CA GLN A 24 -9.51 -0.65 14.87
C GLN A 24 -8.18 -1.30 14.49
N GLY A 25 -7.62 -2.15 15.37
CA GLY A 25 -6.42 -2.93 15.11
C GLY A 25 -6.61 -3.93 13.95
N ALA A 26 -7.74 -4.63 13.92
CA ALA A 26 -8.08 -5.56 12.84
C ALA A 26 -8.29 -4.84 11.49
N ALA A 27 -8.98 -3.70 11.49
CA ALA A 27 -9.17 -2.88 10.29
C ALA A 27 -7.83 -2.34 9.75
N LYS A 28 -6.95 -1.85 10.63
CA LYS A 28 -5.60 -1.40 10.26
C LYS A 28 -4.78 -2.54 9.67
N ALA A 29 -4.76 -3.70 10.30
CA ALA A 29 -4.03 -4.87 9.81
C ALA A 29 -4.55 -5.34 8.44
N GLY A 30 -5.88 -5.33 8.24
CA GLY A 30 -6.50 -5.63 6.95
C GLY A 30 -6.07 -4.65 5.85
N ARG A 31 -6.07 -3.35 6.15
CA ARG A 31 -5.61 -2.30 5.23
C ARG A 31 -4.14 -2.49 4.86
N LEU A 32 -3.25 -2.65 5.84
CA LEU A 32 -1.81 -2.84 5.60
C LEU A 32 -1.55 -4.06 4.73
N ARG A 33 -2.28 -5.16 4.97
CA ARG A 33 -2.17 -6.38 4.15
C ARG A 33 -2.60 -6.13 2.71
N ALA A 34 -3.73 -5.45 2.49
CA ALA A 34 -4.19 -5.10 1.15
C ALA A 34 -3.19 -4.17 0.42
N GLU A 35 -2.57 -3.23 1.14
CA GLU A 35 -1.55 -2.33 0.58
C GLU A 35 -0.25 -3.08 0.24
N ALA A 36 0.18 -4.02 1.07
CA ALA A 36 1.32 -4.89 0.78
C ALA A 36 1.07 -5.82 -0.42
N ASP A 37 -0.13 -6.41 -0.51
CA ASP A 37 -0.53 -7.25 -1.64
C ASP A 37 -0.56 -6.46 -2.95
N LYS A 38 -0.96 -5.19 -2.87
CA LYS A 38 -0.96 -4.25 -4.00
C LYS A 38 0.46 -3.85 -4.39
N LEU A 39 1.29 -3.49 -3.42
CA LEU A 39 2.71 -3.17 -3.61
C LEU A 39 3.41 -4.30 -4.36
N GLU A 40 3.25 -5.53 -3.90
CA GLU A 40 3.91 -6.68 -4.50
C GLU A 40 3.43 -6.95 -5.94
N ALA A 41 2.12 -6.96 -6.17
CA ALA A 41 1.56 -7.13 -7.51
C ALA A 41 2.08 -6.06 -8.48
N PHE A 42 2.21 -4.84 -8.01
CA PHE A 42 2.67 -3.70 -8.81
C PHE A 42 4.18 -3.83 -9.10
N CYS A 43 4.98 -4.26 -8.12
CA CYS A 43 6.40 -4.56 -8.31
C CYS A 43 6.63 -5.68 -9.33
N VAL A 44 5.79 -6.73 -9.35
CA VAL A 44 5.85 -7.79 -10.38
C VAL A 44 5.65 -7.20 -11.77
N VAL A 45 4.63 -6.34 -11.95
CA VAL A 45 4.34 -5.68 -13.23
C VAL A 45 5.53 -4.82 -13.69
N VAL A 46 6.11 -4.02 -12.80
CA VAL A 46 7.26 -3.17 -13.15
C VAL A 46 8.46 -4.01 -13.56
N ARG A 47 8.77 -5.08 -12.82
CA ARG A 47 9.88 -5.98 -13.16
C ARG A 47 9.68 -6.64 -14.52
N ALA A 48 8.48 -7.16 -14.80
CA ALA A 48 8.16 -7.76 -16.09
C ALA A 48 8.30 -6.75 -17.23
N ALA A 49 7.84 -5.52 -17.02
CA ALA A 49 7.92 -4.46 -18.01
C ALA A 49 9.36 -3.97 -18.25
N SER A 50 10.17 -3.89 -17.20
CA SER A 50 11.61 -3.54 -17.31
C SER A 50 12.44 -4.66 -17.96
N ALA A 51 11.99 -5.91 -17.89
CA ALA A 51 12.65 -7.05 -18.52
C ALA A 51 12.27 -7.23 -20.01
N ALA A 52 11.32 -6.44 -20.53
CA ALA A 52 10.92 -6.52 -21.94
C ALA A 52 12.09 -6.10 -22.85
N ALA A 53 12.46 -6.98 -23.79
CA ALA A 53 13.60 -6.78 -24.69
C ALA A 53 13.35 -5.70 -25.76
N ASP A 54 12.08 -5.53 -26.14
CA ASP A 54 11.66 -4.61 -27.20
C ASP A 54 10.24 -4.07 -26.95
N HIS A 55 9.79 -3.21 -27.86
CA HIS A 55 8.48 -2.58 -27.78
C HIS A 55 7.32 -3.58 -27.86
N ALA A 56 7.42 -4.63 -28.70
CA ALA A 56 6.36 -5.62 -28.84
C ALA A 56 6.22 -6.46 -27.57
N ALA A 57 7.35 -6.89 -26.99
CA ALA A 57 7.38 -7.55 -25.69
C ALA A 57 6.78 -6.67 -24.59
N PHE A 58 7.10 -5.37 -24.58
CA PHE A 58 6.55 -4.42 -23.61
C PHE A 58 5.03 -4.25 -23.77
N VAL A 59 4.51 -4.22 -25.00
CA VAL A 59 3.07 -4.12 -25.28
C VAL A 59 2.33 -5.36 -24.77
N GLU A 60 2.87 -6.57 -25.01
CA GLU A 60 2.28 -7.81 -24.51
C GLU A 60 2.30 -7.86 -22.98
N VAL A 61 3.42 -7.52 -22.34
CA VAL A 61 3.51 -7.40 -20.88
C VAL A 61 2.51 -6.38 -20.35
N SER A 62 2.39 -5.22 -20.99
CA SER A 62 1.45 -4.17 -20.57
C SER A 62 -0.01 -4.62 -20.68
N ARG A 63 -0.35 -5.38 -21.71
CA ARG A 63 -1.67 -5.96 -21.91
C ARG A 63 -1.99 -7.01 -20.85
N ALA A 64 -1.08 -7.96 -20.64
CA ALA A 64 -1.20 -8.99 -19.61
C ALA A 64 -1.30 -8.39 -18.20
N ALA A 65 -0.46 -7.39 -17.90
CA ALA A 65 -0.50 -6.66 -16.65
C ALA A 65 -1.84 -5.95 -16.46
N SER A 66 -2.36 -5.26 -17.48
CA SER A 66 -3.65 -4.57 -17.38
C SER A 66 -4.81 -5.53 -17.14
N GLN A 67 -4.79 -6.72 -17.77
CA GLN A 67 -5.78 -7.78 -17.50
C GLN A 67 -5.67 -8.31 -16.07
N ALA A 68 -4.45 -8.58 -15.58
CA ALA A 68 -4.22 -9.06 -14.23
C ALA A 68 -4.64 -8.02 -13.17
N LEU A 69 -4.34 -6.74 -13.41
CA LEU A 69 -4.74 -5.62 -12.56
C LEU A 69 -6.26 -5.45 -12.56
N HIS A 70 -6.91 -5.58 -13.71
CA HIS A 70 -8.36 -5.53 -13.80
C HIS A 70 -9.01 -6.68 -13.02
N ALA A 71 -8.51 -7.91 -13.18
CA ALA A 71 -9.03 -9.06 -12.46
C ALA A 71 -8.85 -8.94 -10.93
N LYS A 72 -7.71 -8.40 -10.46
CA LYS A 72 -7.37 -8.33 -9.03
C LYS A 72 -7.91 -7.07 -8.33
N PHE A 73 -7.97 -5.94 -9.02
CA PHE A 73 -8.26 -4.63 -8.43
C PHE A 73 -9.42 -3.89 -9.10
N GLY A 74 -10.12 -4.51 -10.05
CA GLY A 74 -11.24 -3.89 -10.79
C GLY A 74 -10.79 -2.91 -11.88
N GLY A 75 -9.49 -2.66 -12.03
CA GLY A 75 -8.94 -1.81 -13.07
C GLY A 75 -7.46 -1.54 -12.87
N GLY A 76 -6.81 -1.04 -13.91
CA GLY A 76 -5.42 -0.62 -13.84
C GLY A 76 -4.73 -0.64 -15.19
N SER A 77 -3.73 0.21 -15.31
CA SER A 77 -2.76 0.23 -16.39
C SER A 77 -1.36 0.24 -15.82
N ILE A 78 -0.37 -0.06 -16.66
CA ILE A 78 1.02 0.06 -16.26
C ILE A 78 1.38 1.48 -15.81
N THR A 79 0.80 2.52 -16.45
CA THR A 79 0.98 3.92 -16.05
C THR A 79 0.46 4.16 -14.63
N SER A 80 -0.75 3.70 -14.32
CA SER A 80 -1.29 3.86 -12.95
C SER A 80 -0.50 3.08 -11.89
N VAL A 81 0.14 1.97 -12.28
CA VAL A 81 1.05 1.24 -11.40
C VAL A 81 2.27 2.10 -11.07
N PHE A 82 2.92 2.68 -12.07
CA PHE A 82 4.04 3.60 -11.86
C PHE A 82 3.64 4.76 -10.96
N THR A 83 2.55 5.46 -11.28
CA THR A 83 2.06 6.61 -10.49
C THR A 83 1.76 6.24 -9.03
N TRP A 84 1.18 5.06 -8.78
CA TRP A 84 0.89 4.63 -7.42
C TRP A 84 2.17 4.28 -6.65
N LEU A 85 3.11 3.54 -7.28
CA LEU A 85 4.38 3.14 -6.66
C LEU A 85 5.27 4.33 -6.33
N THR A 86 5.28 5.37 -7.17
CA THR A 86 6.06 6.60 -6.93
C THR A 86 5.31 7.61 -6.06
N GLY A 87 4.03 7.36 -5.76
CA GLY A 87 3.19 8.24 -4.97
C GLY A 87 3.24 7.96 -3.46
N PRO A 88 2.56 8.78 -2.65
CA PRO A 88 2.56 8.64 -1.19
C PRO A 88 2.05 7.29 -0.69
N ALA A 89 1.05 6.72 -1.35
CA ALA A 89 0.49 5.43 -0.98
C ALA A 89 1.47 4.27 -1.21
N GLY A 90 2.20 4.28 -2.33
CA GLY A 90 3.25 3.29 -2.61
C GLY A 90 4.42 3.40 -1.63
N SER A 91 4.86 4.63 -1.34
CA SER A 91 5.93 4.87 -0.35
C SER A 91 5.54 4.40 1.04
N ALA A 92 4.33 4.72 1.52
CA ALA A 92 3.84 4.27 2.82
C ALA A 92 3.73 2.74 2.90
N ALA A 93 3.24 2.09 1.85
CA ALA A 93 3.18 0.62 1.79
C ALA A 93 4.58 -0.01 1.85
N LEU A 94 5.56 0.59 1.14
CA LEU A 94 6.95 0.14 1.19
C LEU A 94 7.54 0.32 2.59
N GLU A 95 7.33 1.47 3.23
CA GLU A 95 7.78 1.74 4.59
C GLU A 95 7.21 0.75 5.60
N SER A 96 5.91 0.44 5.55
CA SER A 96 5.31 -0.56 6.44
C SER A 96 5.88 -1.96 6.24
N VAL A 97 6.25 -2.34 5.00
CA VAL A 97 6.94 -3.62 4.73
C VAL A 97 8.37 -3.59 5.29
N LEU A 98 9.10 -2.50 5.09
CA LEU A 98 10.47 -2.34 5.58
C LEU A 98 10.57 -2.28 7.11
N ALA A 99 9.58 -1.67 7.75
CA ALA A 99 9.43 -1.61 9.20
C ALA A 99 8.96 -2.95 9.82
N GLY A 100 8.56 -3.92 8.98
CA GLY A 100 8.06 -5.22 9.44
C GLY A 100 6.64 -5.17 10.02
N GLU A 101 5.91 -4.08 9.82
CA GLU A 101 4.51 -3.93 10.24
C GLU A 101 3.58 -4.88 9.46
N VAL A 102 3.97 -5.20 8.22
CA VAL A 102 3.28 -6.15 7.35
C VAL A 102 4.28 -6.98 6.57
N LYS A 103 3.96 -8.26 6.38
CA LYS A 103 4.77 -9.18 5.58
C LYS A 103 4.24 -9.25 4.15
N LEU A 104 5.15 -9.35 3.19
CA LEU A 104 4.83 -9.73 1.82
C LEU A 104 4.29 -11.17 1.82
N ALA A 105 3.24 -11.41 1.03
CA ALA A 105 2.56 -12.70 0.97
C ALA A 105 2.92 -13.51 -0.28
N GLY A 106 3.45 -12.87 -1.31
CA GLY A 106 3.78 -13.48 -2.59
C GLY A 106 5.27 -13.77 -2.76
N PRO A 107 5.72 -13.85 -4.03
CA PRO A 107 7.02 -14.44 -4.36
C PRO A 107 8.20 -13.46 -4.25
N LEU A 108 7.96 -12.16 -4.02
CA LEU A 108 9.04 -11.18 -4.06
C LEU A 108 9.72 -11.05 -2.70
N SER A 109 11.05 -11.01 -2.71
CA SER A 109 11.82 -10.58 -1.54
C SER A 109 11.71 -9.07 -1.34
N ILE A 110 11.98 -8.60 -0.12
CA ILE A 110 12.02 -7.16 0.19
C ILE A 110 12.99 -6.41 -0.75
N GLN A 111 14.16 -6.99 -1.04
CA GLN A 111 15.11 -6.39 -1.98
C GLN A 111 14.51 -6.26 -3.39
N GLN A 112 13.81 -7.29 -3.87
CA GLN A 112 13.19 -7.26 -5.20
C GLN A 112 12.06 -6.23 -5.30
N VAL A 113 11.34 -5.99 -4.21
CA VAL A 113 10.33 -4.91 -4.10
C VAL A 113 11.00 -3.54 -4.16
N VAL A 114 12.05 -3.32 -3.36
CA VAL A 114 12.81 -2.05 -3.37
C VAL A 114 13.38 -1.76 -4.76
N GLU A 115 14.01 -2.74 -5.40
CA GLU A 115 14.52 -2.61 -6.77
C GLU A 115 13.42 -2.22 -7.76
N ALA A 116 12.25 -2.85 -7.68
CA ALA A 116 11.13 -2.56 -8.56
C ALA A 116 10.58 -1.14 -8.34
N VAL A 117 10.51 -0.68 -7.10
CA VAL A 117 10.10 0.70 -6.78
C VAL A 117 11.13 1.71 -7.33
N GLU A 118 12.42 1.42 -7.24
CA GLU A 118 13.46 2.27 -7.82
C GLU A 118 13.42 2.30 -9.35
N LEU A 119 13.15 1.15 -10.00
CA LEU A 119 12.89 1.10 -11.44
C LEU A 119 11.68 1.98 -11.81
N ALA A 120 10.61 1.91 -11.03
CA ALA A 120 9.41 2.74 -11.25
C ALA A 120 9.72 4.24 -11.18
N LYS A 121 10.46 4.68 -10.15
CA LYS A 121 10.89 6.07 -10.00
C LYS A 121 11.75 6.53 -11.18
N LYS A 122 12.71 5.71 -11.61
CA LYS A 122 13.57 6.02 -12.77
C LYS A 122 12.76 6.16 -14.06
N SER A 123 11.81 5.26 -14.30
CA SER A 123 10.94 5.31 -15.48
C SER A 123 10.07 6.58 -15.50
N GLU A 124 9.53 7.01 -14.37
CA GLU A 124 8.71 8.22 -14.30
C GLU A 124 9.55 9.49 -14.47
N LEU A 125 10.74 9.54 -13.89
CA LEU A 125 11.72 10.62 -14.14
C LEU A 125 12.06 10.76 -15.64
N LEU A 126 12.22 9.64 -16.35
CA LEU A 126 12.48 9.65 -17.80
C LEU A 126 11.26 10.05 -18.63
N ARG A 127 10.04 9.89 -18.11
CA ARG A 127 8.82 10.41 -18.73
C ARG A 127 8.69 11.92 -18.57
N GLN A 128 9.01 12.47 -17.39
CA GLN A 128 8.91 13.91 -17.12
C GLN A 128 9.96 14.75 -17.86
N LYS A 129 11.06 14.14 -18.31
CA LYS A 129 12.12 14.79 -19.10
C LYS A 129 11.87 14.80 -20.62
N ARG A 130 10.76 14.20 -21.07
CA ARG A 130 10.33 14.22 -22.48
C ARG A 130 9.23 15.26 -22.69
#